data_AF-A0A4Y8AJK4-F1
#
_entry.id   AF-A0A4Y8AJK4-F1
#
_cell.length_a   1.000
_cell.length_b   1.000
_cell.length_c   1.000
_cell.angle_alpha   90.00
_cell.angle_beta   90.00
_cell.angle_gamma   90.00
#
_symmetry.space_group_name_H-M   'P 1'
#
loop_
_entity.id
_entity.type
_entity.pdbx_description
1 polymer ?
#
loop_
_entity_poly.entity_id
_entity_poly.type
_entity_poly.pdbx_seq_one_letter_code
_entity_poly.pdbx_strand_id
1 'polypeptide(L)'
;MKQDSTKQVDLKSSIVKAAIIGIAFTLLTFFYYHIDKLMPLWFLIITQIMIAGLFITIAINCIKQIVAIIKQRKSLIAMMFLPLLVYLFVVLLPLGSSERFESDVKFRACYEGTQNQASIKFRKDKTFELHWTGVFFYNDWTTGKWELEGNKLTLNYNSKATAVLGNNLLIDSGYLVPHDKEVIAKEKGLKRFYIGYCKGEN
;
A
#
# COMPACT_ATOMS: atom_id res chain seq x y z
N MET A 1 -52.54 7.07 22.75
CA MET A 1 -51.19 7.63 22.57
C MET A 1 -50.20 6.49 22.44
N LYS A 2 -49.68 6.22 21.24
CA LYS A 2 -48.56 5.28 21.06
C LYS A 2 -47.30 6.01 21.50
N GLN A 3 -46.73 5.58 22.61
CA GLN A 3 -45.44 6.03 23.09
C GLN A 3 -44.42 5.55 22.05
N ASP A 4 -44.02 6.47 21.16
CA ASP A 4 -42.98 6.23 20.18
C ASP A 4 -41.70 6.02 20.98
N SER A 5 -41.38 4.74 21.24
CA SER A 5 -40.13 4.30 21.85
C SER A 5 -39.01 4.57 20.85
N THR A 6 -38.74 5.87 20.70
CA THR A 6 -37.67 6.39 19.89
C THR A 6 -36.42 5.78 20.50
N LYS A 7 -35.84 4.80 19.77
CA LYS A 7 -34.55 4.21 20.05
C LYS A 7 -33.61 5.34 20.40
N GLN A 8 -33.41 5.57 21.70
CA GLN A 8 -32.40 6.47 22.20
C GLN A 8 -31.11 5.76 21.82
N VAL A 9 -30.56 6.14 20.67
CA VAL A 9 -29.31 5.60 20.15
C VAL A 9 -28.33 5.75 21.30
N ASP A 10 -27.86 4.62 21.84
CA ASP A 10 -26.88 4.65 22.92
C ASP A 10 -25.63 5.33 22.37
N LEU A 11 -25.52 6.61 22.68
CA LEU A 11 -24.52 7.52 22.17
C LEU A 11 -23.12 6.98 22.50
N LYS A 12 -22.95 6.38 23.67
CA LYS A 12 -21.69 5.73 24.07
C LYS A 12 -21.36 4.57 23.15
N SER A 13 -22.33 3.68 22.92
CA SER A 13 -22.17 2.56 21.98
C SER A 13 -21.80 3.04 20.58
N SER A 14 -22.41 4.13 20.11
CA SER A 14 -22.11 4.66 18.78
C SER A 14 -20.70 5.25 18.66
N ILE A 15 -20.21 5.93 19.70
CA ILE A 15 -18.84 6.47 19.73
C ILE A 15 -17.84 5.32 19.73
N VAL A 16 -18.04 4.31 20.58
CA VAL A 16 -17.17 3.12 20.66
C VAL A 16 -17.12 2.39 19.32
N LYS A 17 -18.27 2.19 18.66
CA LYS A 17 -18.32 1.58 17.32
C LYS A 17 -17.54 2.39 16.29
N ALA A 18 -17.71 3.71 16.28
CA ALA A 18 -16.99 4.59 15.36
C ALA A 18 -15.47 4.51 15.58
N ALA A 19 -15.03 4.47 16.84
CA ALA A 19 -13.62 4.33 17.18
C ALA A 19 -13.05 2.98 16.73
N ILE A 20 -13.73 1.86 17.01
CA ILE A 20 -13.26 0.52 16.62
C ILE A 20 -13.16 0.40 15.09
N ILE A 21 -14.21 0.79 14.36
CA ILE A 21 -14.24 0.74 12.90
C ILE A 21 -13.16 1.67 12.33
N GLY A 22 -13.03 2.86 12.89
CA GLY A 22 -12.04 3.85 12.48
C GLY A 22 -10.59 3.36 12.67
N ILE A 23 -10.28 2.78 13.84
CA ILE A 23 -8.96 2.21 14.13
C ILE A 23 -8.66 1.05 13.19
N ALA A 24 -9.61 0.11 13.00
CA ALA A 24 -9.42 -1.02 12.10
C ALA A 24 -9.13 -0.55 10.67
N PHE A 25 -9.92 0.39 10.14
CA PHE A 25 -9.72 0.96 8.81
C PHE A 25 -8.36 1.66 8.68
N THR A 26 -8.00 2.50 9.66
CA THR A 26 -6.73 3.23 9.71
C THR A 26 -5.55 2.27 9.71
N LEU A 27 -5.56 1.24 10.56
CA LEU A 27 -4.46 0.28 10.66
C LEU A 27 -4.29 -0.50 9.35
N LEU A 28 -5.39 -1.00 8.77
CA LEU A 28 -5.33 -1.77 7.52
C LEU A 28 -4.81 -0.94 6.35
N THR A 29 -5.31 0.29 6.20
CA THR A 29 -4.88 1.19 5.12
C THR A 29 -3.42 1.63 5.31
N PHE A 30 -3.02 2.00 6.51
CA PHE A 30 -1.65 2.44 6.81
C PHE A 30 -0.62 1.32 6.62
N PHE A 31 -0.93 0.11 7.10
CA PHE A 31 -0.06 -1.06 6.96
C PHE A 31 -0.22 -1.82 5.63
N TYR A 32 -1.06 -1.35 4.71
CA TYR A 32 -1.32 -2.02 3.44
C TYR A 32 -0.03 -2.33 2.66
N TYR A 33 0.94 -1.41 2.64
CA TYR A 33 2.24 -1.61 2.00
C TYR A 33 2.99 -2.85 2.53
N HIS A 34 3.03 -3.04 3.86
CA HIS A 34 3.68 -4.21 4.44
C HIS A 34 2.87 -5.49 4.25
N ILE A 35 1.53 -5.38 4.27
CA ILE A 35 0.65 -6.50 3.95
C ILE A 35 0.91 -6.97 2.52
N ASP A 36 0.92 -6.04 1.56
CA ASP A 36 1.22 -6.27 0.14
C ASP A 36 2.58 -6.95 -0.07
N LYS A 37 3.60 -6.48 0.63
CA LYS A 37 4.97 -6.99 0.56
C LYS A 37 5.15 -8.41 1.12
N LEU A 38 4.40 -8.78 2.16
CA LEU A 38 4.64 -9.99 2.95
C LEU A 38 3.62 -11.12 2.71
N MET A 39 2.44 -10.79 2.21
CA MET A 39 1.32 -11.73 2.14
C MET A 39 1.05 -12.22 0.71
N PRO A 40 0.55 -13.46 0.55
CA PRO A 40 0.18 -13.99 -0.76
C PRO A 40 -1.03 -13.26 -1.36
N LEU A 41 -1.16 -13.31 -2.69
CA LEU A 41 -2.18 -12.57 -3.45
C LEU A 41 -3.62 -12.75 -2.93
N TRP A 42 -4.01 -13.98 -2.55
CA TRP A 42 -5.36 -14.23 -2.03
C TRP A 42 -5.65 -13.47 -0.73
N PHE A 43 -4.64 -13.26 0.12
CA PHE A 43 -4.77 -12.49 1.35
C PHE A 43 -4.91 -11.00 1.05
N LEU A 44 -4.25 -10.52 0.00
CA LEU A 44 -4.39 -9.14 -0.47
C LEU A 44 -5.81 -8.85 -0.96
N ILE A 45 -6.41 -9.79 -1.71
CA ILE A 45 -7.80 -9.68 -2.15
C ILE A 45 -8.74 -9.57 -0.93
N ILE A 46 -8.57 -10.44 0.08
CA ILE A 46 -9.36 -10.38 1.32
C ILE A 46 -9.16 -9.03 2.04
N THR A 47 -7.92 -8.56 2.13
CA THR A 47 -7.58 -7.29 2.79
C THR A 47 -8.25 -6.11 2.08
N GLN A 48 -8.21 -6.07 0.74
CA GLN A 48 -8.87 -5.04 -0.06
C GLN A 48 -10.39 -5.08 0.12
N ILE A 49 -11.00 -6.27 0.09
CA ILE A 49 -12.44 -6.43 0.36
C ILE A 49 -12.79 -5.93 1.77
N MET A 50 -11.95 -6.21 2.77
CA MET A 50 -12.16 -5.75 4.14
C MET A 50 -12.04 -4.22 4.26
N ILE A 51 -11.03 -3.61 3.63
CA ILE A 51 -10.88 -2.14 3.57
C ILE A 51 -12.10 -1.50 2.89
N ALA A 52 -12.54 -2.04 1.74
CA ALA A 52 -13.72 -1.57 1.02
C ALA A 52 -15.00 -1.72 1.85
N GLY A 53 -15.19 -2.86 2.52
CA GLY A 53 -16.33 -3.12 3.40
C GLY A 53 -16.37 -2.18 4.61
N LEU A 54 -15.21 -1.91 5.22
CA LEU A 54 -15.07 -0.92 6.30
C LEU A 54 -15.40 0.49 5.80
N PHE A 55 -14.91 0.88 4.62
CA PHE A 55 -15.24 2.18 4.02
C PHE A 55 -16.74 2.35 3.76
N ILE A 56 -17.40 1.34 3.16
CA ILE A 56 -18.86 1.34 2.95
C ILE A 56 -19.59 1.45 4.30
N THR A 57 -19.14 0.71 5.31
CA THR A 57 -19.71 0.76 6.66
C THR A 57 -19.58 2.16 7.27
N ILE A 58 -18.42 2.80 7.13
CA ILE A 58 -18.18 4.19 7.55
C ILE A 58 -19.15 5.13 6.83
N ALA A 59 -19.28 5.03 5.51
CA ALA A 59 -20.17 5.88 4.72
C ALA A 59 -21.65 5.73 5.14
N ILE A 60 -22.14 4.50 5.29
CA ILE A 60 -23.51 4.23 5.75
C ILE A 60 -23.74 4.81 7.16
N ASN A 61 -22.78 4.64 8.06
CA ASN A 61 -22.89 5.15 9.43
C ASN A 61 -22.82 6.69 9.48
N CYS A 62 -21.99 7.33 8.65
CA CYS A 62 -21.99 8.79 8.48
C CYS A 62 -23.37 9.29 8.07
N ILE A 63 -23.99 8.70 7.04
CA ILE A 63 -25.32 9.10 6.57
C ILE A 63 -26.35 8.92 7.68
N LYS A 64 -26.35 7.79 8.39
CA LYS A 64 -27.26 7.54 9.52
C LYS A 64 -27.10 8.60 10.62
N GLN A 65 -25.87 9.01 10.93
CA GLN A 65 -25.62 10.03 11.95
C GLN A 65 -26.05 11.42 11.52
N ILE A 66 -25.80 11.80 10.26
CA ILE A 66 -26.30 13.06 9.71
C ILE A 66 -27.83 13.12 9.80
N VAL A 67 -28.52 12.04 9.40
CA VAL A 67 -29.99 11.96 9.49
C VAL A 67 -30.46 12.06 10.95
N ALA A 68 -29.78 11.42 11.89
CA ALA A 68 -30.11 11.48 13.31
C ALA A 68 -29.97 12.91 13.87
N ILE A 69 -28.87 13.59 13.54
CA ILE A 69 -28.61 14.99 13.92
C ILE A 69 -29.70 15.92 13.36
N ILE A 70 -30.06 15.78 12.07
CA ILE A 70 -31.10 16.60 11.43
C ILE A 70 -32.46 16.40 12.11
N LYS A 71 -32.83 15.16 12.46
CA LYS A 71 -34.10 14.85 13.14
C LYS A 71 -34.17 15.43 14.55
N GLN A 72 -33.04 15.46 15.28
CA GLN A 72 -32.96 15.94 16.66
C GLN A 72 -32.48 17.39 16.77
N ARG A 73 -32.58 18.18 15.69
CA ARG A 73 -32.08 19.57 15.63
C ARG A 73 -32.57 20.51 16.73
N LYS A 74 -33.70 20.19 17.39
CA LYS A 74 -34.28 20.98 18.47
C LYS A 74 -33.65 20.70 19.84
N SER A 75 -32.88 19.63 19.98
CA SER A 75 -32.27 19.17 21.23
C SER A 75 -30.83 18.68 20.98
N LEU A 76 -30.03 19.49 20.29
CA LEU A 76 -28.67 19.12 19.90
C LEU A 76 -27.75 19.12 21.12
N ILE A 77 -27.10 17.98 21.36
CA ILE A 77 -25.99 17.84 22.30
C ILE A 77 -24.73 17.68 21.47
N ALA A 78 -23.67 18.46 21.77
CA ALA A 78 -22.42 18.44 21.00
C ALA A 78 -21.81 17.04 20.85
N MET A 79 -21.98 16.17 21.85
CA MET A 79 -21.52 14.78 21.81
C MET A 79 -22.12 13.95 20.65
N MET A 80 -23.29 14.33 20.12
CA MET A 80 -23.90 13.65 18.97
C MET A 80 -23.08 13.77 17.69
N PHE A 81 -22.23 14.80 17.57
CA PHE A 81 -21.36 15.00 16.42
C PHE A 81 -20.08 14.15 16.51
N LEU A 82 -19.74 13.62 17.68
CA LEU A 82 -18.45 12.95 17.89
C LEU A 82 -18.24 11.72 16.99
N PRO A 83 -19.20 10.79 16.83
CA PRO A 83 -19.03 9.67 15.88
C PRO A 83 -18.83 10.14 14.45
N LEU A 84 -19.53 11.21 14.03
CA LEU A 84 -19.39 11.78 12.69
C LEU A 84 -17.98 12.36 12.50
N LEU A 85 -17.47 13.10 13.48
CA LEU A 85 -16.12 13.64 13.45
C LEU A 85 -15.06 12.54 13.36
N VAL A 86 -15.22 11.43 14.12
CA VAL A 86 -14.30 10.28 14.04
C VAL A 86 -14.27 9.70 12.62
N TYR A 87 -15.43 9.46 12.01
CA TYR A 87 -15.48 8.92 10.65
C TYR A 87 -14.88 9.87 9.61
N LEU A 88 -15.21 11.17 9.68
CA LEU A 88 -14.65 12.17 8.78
C LEU A 88 -13.13 12.28 8.95
N PHE A 89 -12.65 12.28 10.18
CA PHE A 89 -11.22 12.32 10.48
C PHE A 89 -10.51 11.12 9.88
N VAL A 90 -11.01 9.91 10.09
CA VAL A 90 -10.38 8.68 9.57
C VAL A 90 -10.31 8.65 8.04
N VAL A 91 -11.34 9.14 7.35
CA VAL A 91 -11.37 9.13 5.87
C VAL A 91 -10.50 10.25 5.27
N LEU A 92 -10.45 11.41 5.91
CA LEU A 92 -9.75 12.59 5.37
C LEU A 92 -8.28 12.68 5.81
N LEU A 93 -7.85 11.91 6.81
CA LEU A 93 -6.50 11.99 7.33
C LEU A 93 -5.50 11.42 6.30
N PRO A 94 -4.50 12.20 5.85
CA PRO A 94 -3.43 11.69 5.01
C PRO A 94 -2.44 10.88 5.85
N LEU A 95 -2.80 9.64 6.17
CA LEU A 95 -1.99 8.73 7.00
C LEU A 95 -0.62 8.42 6.37
N GLY A 96 -0.47 8.65 5.07
CA GLY A 96 0.71 8.25 4.32
C GLY A 96 0.81 6.73 4.21
N SER A 97 2.03 6.23 4.03
CA SER A 97 2.32 4.80 3.94
C SER A 97 3.21 4.38 5.11
N SER A 98 2.98 3.17 5.61
CA SER A 98 3.89 2.52 6.56
C SER A 98 5.30 2.31 6.01
N GLU A 99 5.54 2.48 4.70
CA GLU A 99 6.89 2.53 4.10
C GLU A 99 7.84 3.48 4.84
N ARG A 100 7.32 4.51 5.53
CA ARG A 100 8.11 5.42 6.37
C ARG A 100 8.87 4.75 7.52
N PHE A 101 8.52 3.52 7.89
CA PHE A 101 9.24 2.73 8.88
C PHE A 101 10.45 2.00 8.30
N GLU A 102 10.56 1.93 6.97
CA GLU A 102 11.71 1.35 6.28
C GLU A 102 12.84 2.38 6.15
N SER A 103 14.08 1.91 5.98
CA SER A 103 15.22 2.79 5.70
C SER A 103 14.99 3.64 4.45
N ASP A 104 15.45 4.89 4.45
CA ASP A 104 15.42 5.78 3.28
C ASP A 104 15.94 5.09 2.01
N VAL A 105 15.27 5.38 0.89
CA VAL A 105 15.71 4.94 -0.44
C VAL A 105 16.96 5.73 -0.85
N LYS A 106 18.07 5.03 -1.11
CA LYS A 106 19.31 5.62 -1.64
C LYS A 106 19.16 5.92 -3.13
N PHE A 107 18.71 4.95 -3.91
CA PHE A 107 18.34 5.12 -5.31
C PHE A 107 17.32 4.05 -5.71
N ARG A 108 16.72 4.24 -6.88
CA ARG A 108 15.68 3.34 -7.40
C ARG A 108 15.86 3.18 -8.90
N ALA A 109 15.31 2.11 -9.44
CA ALA A 109 15.20 1.92 -10.87
C ALA A 109 13.80 1.40 -11.22
N CYS A 110 13.36 1.66 -12.44
CA CYS A 110 12.08 1.20 -12.95
C CYS A 110 12.24 0.48 -14.28
N TYR A 111 11.42 -0.53 -14.48
CA TYR A 111 11.18 -1.18 -15.74
C TYR A 111 9.71 -0.98 -16.12
N GLU A 112 9.47 -0.58 -17.35
CA GLU A 112 8.16 -0.30 -17.91
C GLU A 112 8.00 -1.10 -19.20
N GLY A 113 7.04 -2.03 -19.21
CA GLY A 113 6.61 -2.78 -20.38
C GLY A 113 5.09 -2.71 -20.55
N THR A 114 4.62 -3.07 -21.75
CA THR A 114 3.21 -2.92 -22.15
C THR A 114 2.20 -3.59 -21.22
N GLN A 115 2.57 -4.71 -20.61
CA GLN A 115 1.68 -5.51 -19.76
C GLN A 115 2.23 -5.73 -18.34
N ASN A 116 3.42 -5.22 -18.05
CA ASN A 116 4.08 -5.38 -16.78
C ASN A 116 5.02 -4.22 -16.49
N GLN A 117 5.13 -3.86 -15.23
CA GLN A 117 6.07 -2.87 -14.73
C GLN A 117 6.76 -3.43 -13.50
N ALA A 118 7.96 -2.96 -13.23
CA ALA A 118 8.66 -3.30 -12.01
C ALA A 118 9.39 -2.09 -11.46
N SER A 119 9.34 -1.94 -10.14
CA SER A 119 10.16 -0.94 -9.45
C SER A 119 11.10 -1.66 -8.51
N ILE A 120 12.36 -1.23 -8.50
CA ILE A 120 13.35 -1.69 -7.53
C ILE A 120 13.84 -0.49 -6.72
N LYS A 121 13.84 -0.61 -5.40
CA LYS A 121 14.34 0.41 -4.46
C LYS A 121 15.52 -0.17 -3.71
N PHE A 122 16.62 0.57 -3.71
CA PHE A 122 17.83 0.28 -2.95
C PHE A 122 17.90 1.22 -1.75
N ARG A 123 17.84 0.67 -0.55
CA ARG A 123 17.78 1.45 0.70
C ARG A 123 19.17 1.67 1.31
N LYS A 124 19.32 2.73 2.12
CA LYS A 124 20.60 3.12 2.75
C LYS A 124 21.19 2.03 3.65
N ASP A 125 20.34 1.24 4.31
CA ASP A 125 20.69 0.10 5.16
C ASP A 125 21.17 -1.16 4.39
N LYS A 126 21.41 -1.04 3.08
CA LYS A 126 21.83 -2.13 2.19
C LYS A 126 20.77 -3.19 1.92
N THR A 127 19.49 -2.92 2.22
CA THR A 127 18.38 -3.75 1.74
C THR A 127 17.85 -3.27 0.40
N PHE A 128 17.30 -4.17 -0.40
CA PHE A 128 16.54 -3.83 -1.59
C PHE A 128 15.19 -4.52 -1.62
N GLU A 129 14.27 -3.91 -2.33
CA GLU A 129 12.96 -4.46 -2.64
C GLU A 129 12.67 -4.26 -4.12
N LEU A 130 12.23 -5.33 -4.77
CA LEU A 130 11.81 -5.38 -6.15
C LEU A 130 10.34 -5.76 -6.16
N HIS A 131 9.52 -4.88 -6.71
CA HIS A 131 8.08 -5.04 -6.82
C HIS A 131 7.69 -5.13 -8.28
N TRP A 132 7.20 -6.29 -8.69
CA TRP A 132 6.64 -6.52 -10.01
C TRP A 132 5.13 -6.40 -9.96
N THR A 133 4.56 -5.65 -10.89
CA THR A 133 3.12 -5.63 -11.13
C THR A 133 2.84 -5.85 -12.61
N GLY A 134 1.72 -6.48 -12.93
CA GLY A 134 1.32 -6.68 -14.32
C GLY A 134 -0.16 -6.90 -14.49
N VAL A 135 -0.55 -7.13 -15.75
CA VAL A 135 -1.91 -7.52 -16.11
C VAL A 135 -2.34 -8.79 -15.35
N PHE A 136 -3.65 -8.98 -15.21
CA PHE A 136 -4.25 -10.10 -14.47
C PHE A 136 -3.82 -10.19 -13.00
N PHE A 137 -3.62 -9.04 -12.34
CA PHE A 137 -3.29 -8.97 -10.91
C PHE A 137 -1.96 -9.67 -10.55
N TYR A 138 -1.04 -9.80 -11.51
CA TYR A 138 0.31 -10.25 -11.19
C TYR A 138 0.94 -9.23 -10.24
N ASN A 139 1.33 -9.70 -9.05
CA ASN A 139 1.93 -8.91 -8.00
C ASN A 139 2.95 -9.78 -7.28
N ASP A 140 4.22 -9.42 -7.38
CA ASP A 140 5.31 -10.21 -6.81
C ASP A 140 6.36 -9.31 -6.15
N TRP A 141 6.78 -9.72 -4.97
CA TRP A 141 7.75 -9.01 -4.14
C TRP A 141 8.98 -9.87 -3.94
N THR A 142 10.14 -9.29 -4.27
CA THR A 142 11.44 -9.91 -4.03
C THR A 142 12.28 -8.97 -3.20
N THR A 143 12.90 -9.48 -2.14
CA THR A 143 13.74 -8.69 -1.24
C THR A 143 15.11 -9.32 -1.08
N GLY A 144 16.07 -8.52 -0.62
CA GLY A 144 17.41 -9.00 -0.36
C GLY A 144 18.32 -7.89 0.13
N LYS A 145 19.62 -8.16 0.05
CA LYS A 145 20.70 -7.20 0.33
C LYS A 145 21.43 -6.81 -0.94
N TRP A 146 22.02 -5.63 -0.95
CA TRP A 146 22.79 -5.14 -2.09
C TRP A 146 24.10 -4.50 -1.66
N GLU A 147 25.09 -4.61 -2.54
CA GLU A 147 26.39 -3.99 -2.41
C GLU A 147 26.77 -3.28 -3.71
N LEU A 148 27.46 -2.15 -3.61
CA LEU A 148 27.89 -1.36 -4.76
C LEU A 148 29.38 -1.06 -4.61
N GLU A 149 30.15 -1.53 -5.59
CA GLU A 149 31.59 -1.31 -5.72
C GLU A 149 31.87 -0.66 -7.07
N GLY A 150 32.15 0.65 -7.06
CA GLY A 150 32.19 1.45 -8.29
C GLY A 150 30.85 1.42 -9.02
N ASN A 151 30.84 0.91 -10.26
CA ASN A 151 29.63 0.74 -11.07
C ASN A 151 29.03 -0.67 -10.96
N LYS A 152 29.66 -1.58 -10.21
CA LYS A 152 29.19 -2.97 -10.04
C LYS A 152 28.25 -3.04 -8.86
N LEU A 153 27.03 -3.48 -9.12
CA LEU A 153 25.97 -3.69 -8.13
C LEU A 153 25.72 -5.19 -7.98
N THR A 154 25.92 -5.71 -6.77
CA THR A 154 25.68 -7.12 -6.45
C THR A 154 24.44 -7.26 -5.58
N LEU A 155 23.54 -8.17 -5.96
CA LEU A 155 22.28 -8.48 -5.29
C LEU A 155 22.39 -9.85 -4.63
N ASN A 156 22.02 -9.91 -3.36
CA ASN A 156 21.88 -11.13 -2.60
C ASN A 156 20.42 -11.30 -2.17
N TYR A 157 19.70 -12.21 -2.82
CA TYR A 157 18.28 -12.41 -2.65
C TYR A 157 17.97 -13.20 -1.37
N ASN A 158 16.95 -12.77 -0.62
CA ASN A 158 16.39 -13.58 0.47
C ASN A 158 15.64 -14.80 -0.06
N SER A 159 15.14 -14.71 -1.29
CA SER A 159 14.44 -15.76 -2.03
C SER A 159 15.20 -16.12 -3.31
N LYS A 160 14.52 -16.68 -4.31
CA LYS A 160 15.14 -17.04 -5.59
C LYS A 160 15.50 -15.76 -6.37
N ALA A 161 16.71 -15.73 -6.94
CA ALA A 161 17.13 -14.66 -7.83
C ALA A 161 16.16 -14.51 -9.02
N THR A 162 15.88 -13.26 -9.40
CA THR A 162 15.00 -13.01 -10.54
C THR A 162 15.72 -13.31 -11.85
N ALA A 163 15.00 -13.94 -12.78
CA ALA A 163 15.58 -14.30 -14.07
C ALA A 163 15.93 -13.10 -14.96
N VAL A 164 15.52 -11.88 -14.57
CA VAL A 164 15.69 -10.64 -15.35
C VAL A 164 16.91 -9.84 -14.90
N LEU A 165 17.19 -9.80 -13.60
CA LEU A 165 18.31 -9.02 -13.05
C LEU A 165 19.53 -9.89 -12.75
N GLY A 166 19.33 -11.12 -12.29
CA GLY A 166 20.43 -11.93 -11.76
C GLY A 166 21.03 -11.32 -10.49
N ASN A 167 22.19 -11.82 -10.09
CA ASN A 167 22.91 -11.40 -8.91
C ASN A 167 23.89 -10.25 -9.19
N ASN A 168 24.41 -10.12 -10.41
CA ASN A 168 25.39 -9.09 -10.74
C ASN A 168 24.86 -8.15 -11.82
N LEU A 169 24.91 -6.86 -11.51
CA LEU A 169 24.46 -5.77 -12.35
C LEU A 169 25.60 -4.75 -12.54
N LEU A 170 25.60 -4.07 -13.67
CA LEU A 170 26.40 -2.87 -13.92
C LEU A 170 25.45 -1.68 -14.03
N ILE A 171 25.80 -0.58 -13.36
CA ILE A 171 25.16 0.71 -13.58
C ILE A 171 25.88 1.35 -14.76
N ASP A 172 25.22 1.37 -15.91
CA ASP A 172 25.77 1.92 -17.14
C ASP A 172 24.73 2.83 -17.82
N SER A 173 25.17 4.05 -18.16
CA SER A 173 24.37 5.01 -18.93
C SER A 173 22.97 5.28 -18.36
N GLY A 174 22.82 5.22 -17.03
CA GLY A 174 21.54 5.40 -16.34
C GLY A 174 20.63 4.16 -16.32
N TYR A 175 21.15 2.98 -16.62
CA TYR A 175 20.42 1.71 -16.58
C TYR A 175 21.11 0.68 -15.69
N LEU A 176 20.33 -0.27 -15.18
CA LEU A 176 20.83 -1.50 -14.58
C LEU A 176 20.95 -2.57 -15.67
N VAL A 177 22.18 -2.95 -15.97
CA VAL A 177 22.52 -3.93 -17.00
C VAL A 177 22.96 -5.23 -16.34
N PRO A 178 22.26 -6.35 -16.58
CA PRO A 178 22.69 -7.65 -16.07
C PRO A 178 24.07 -8.04 -16.59
N HIS A 179 24.92 -8.56 -15.70
CA HIS A 179 26.26 -9.04 -16.02
C HIS A 179 26.37 -10.58 -15.95
N ASP A 180 25.36 -11.26 -15.43
CA ASP A 180 25.33 -12.72 -15.39
C ASP A 180 25.04 -13.30 -16.77
N LYS A 181 25.93 -14.18 -17.27
CA LYS A 181 25.86 -14.77 -18.63
C LYS A 181 24.50 -15.42 -18.92
N GLU A 182 23.93 -16.11 -17.94
CA GLU A 182 22.64 -16.81 -18.07
C GLU A 182 21.48 -15.83 -18.30
N VAL A 183 21.49 -14.70 -17.59
CA VAL A 183 20.46 -13.66 -17.70
C VAL A 183 20.57 -12.93 -19.03
N ILE A 184 21.80 -12.57 -19.43
CA ILE A 184 22.07 -11.91 -20.71
C ILE A 184 21.56 -12.78 -21.88
N ALA A 185 21.85 -14.09 -21.85
CA ALA A 185 21.41 -15.02 -22.89
C ALA A 185 19.88 -15.13 -22.97
N LYS A 186 19.20 -15.10 -21.82
CA LYS A 186 17.74 -15.27 -21.71
C LYS A 186 16.97 -14.01 -22.10
N GLU A 187 17.37 -12.85 -21.60
CA GLU A 187 16.62 -11.61 -21.79
C GLU A 187 16.97 -10.89 -23.10
N LYS A 188 18.02 -11.34 -23.82
CA LYS A 188 18.50 -10.75 -25.07
C LYS A 188 18.68 -9.21 -24.99
N GLY A 189 18.89 -8.67 -23.79
CA GLY A 189 19.04 -7.24 -23.53
C GLY A 189 17.76 -6.39 -23.66
N LEU A 190 16.57 -6.98 -23.71
CA LEU A 190 15.30 -6.29 -23.95
C LEU A 190 14.70 -5.63 -22.70
N LYS A 191 14.80 -6.28 -21.54
CA LYS A 191 14.29 -5.71 -20.28
C LYS A 191 15.40 -4.94 -19.57
N ARG A 192 15.30 -3.61 -19.56
CA ARG A 192 16.27 -2.75 -18.90
C ARG A 192 15.58 -1.90 -17.86
N PHE A 193 16.07 -1.96 -16.64
CA PHE A 193 15.65 -1.04 -15.60
C PHE A 193 16.42 0.26 -15.78
N TYR A 194 15.74 1.38 -15.93
CA TYR A 194 16.38 2.69 -15.93
C TYR A 194 16.37 3.26 -14.52
N ILE A 195 17.43 3.97 -14.15
CA ILE A 195 17.58 4.63 -12.85
C ILE A 195 16.58 5.78 -12.75
N GLY A 196 15.81 5.81 -11.68
CA GLY A 196 14.78 6.82 -11.45
C GLY A 196 13.39 6.25 -11.22
N TYR A 197 12.41 7.15 -11.15
CA TYR A 197 11.00 6.82 -10.98
C TYR A 197 10.41 6.31 -12.29
N CYS A 198 9.43 5.42 -12.19
CA CYS A 198 8.58 5.05 -13.32
C CYS A 198 7.95 6.31 -13.93
N LYS A 199 7.98 6.43 -15.26
CA LYS A 199 7.56 7.63 -15.98
C LYS A 199 6.11 7.56 -16.47
N GLY A 200 5.51 6.37 -16.45
CA GLY A 200 4.21 6.11 -17.03
C GLY A 200 4.23 6.09 -18.56
N GLU A 201 5.35 5.70 -19.18
CA GLU A 201 5.53 5.67 -20.65
C GLU A 201 4.99 4.38 -21.31
N ASN A 202 4.21 3.57 -20.57
CA ASN A 202 3.60 2.32 -21.03
C ASN A 202 2.30 2.51 -21.83
#